data_AF-A0AAW0GB75-F1
#
_entry.id   AF-A0AAW0GB75-F1
#
_cell.length_a   1.000
_cell.length_b   1.000
_cell.length_c   1.000
_cell.angle_alpha   90.00
_cell.angle_beta   90.00
_cell.angle_gamma   90.00
#
_symmetry.space_group_name_H-M   'P 1'
#
loop_
_entity.id
_entity.type
_entity.pdbx_description
1 polymer ?
#
loop_
_entity_poly.entity_id
_entity_poly.type
_entity_poly.pdbx_seq_one_letter_code
_entity_poly.pdbx_strand_id
1 'polypeptide(L)'
;MFRNVLAACALLVSIVGAVPVVMQDRSFDYKSAALSYVGKQWGVTPSNSLQFDSSVGGSSKTYAFLRQQQNGVPIDNTYATVVFDQSNTVASFDGKKVDFNYVAANLPNISPKVAFAAGEAALEGTEYDGTWNGEFSYIGVPGSSLSPARNGTALVFSYYAKFKDTTSGVTYGAYIDASNSQVRLVKNLQTGVYVVSP
;
A
#
# COMPACT_ATOMS: atom_id res chain seq x y z
N MET A 1 -21.92 56.91 -51.81
CA MET A 1 -20.84 56.62 -50.84
C MET A 1 -21.02 55.18 -50.37
N PHE A 2 -19.89 54.46 -50.28
CA PHE A 2 -19.68 53.07 -49.82
C PHE A 2 -19.98 51.89 -50.77
N ARG A 3 -18.86 51.33 -51.26
CA ARG A 3 -18.65 49.99 -51.82
C ARG A 3 -18.54 48.98 -50.65
N ASN A 4 -18.78 47.69 -50.91
CA ASN A 4 -18.02 46.50 -50.44
C ASN A 4 -18.86 45.22 -50.68
N VAL A 5 -18.54 44.34 -51.65
CA VAL A 5 -17.49 43.29 -51.72
C VAL A 5 -17.97 41.92 -51.21
N LEU A 6 -17.98 40.95 -52.14
CA LEU A 6 -17.75 39.49 -52.08
C LEU A 6 -18.17 38.67 -50.84
N ALA A 7 -18.76 37.49 -51.10
CA ALA A 7 -18.00 36.23 -50.91
C ALA A 7 -18.73 35.03 -51.54
N ALA A 8 -18.07 34.40 -52.52
CA ALA A 8 -18.39 33.08 -53.02
C ALA A 8 -18.06 32.04 -51.93
N CYS A 9 -19.03 31.20 -51.59
CA CYS A 9 -18.86 30.12 -50.64
C CYS A 9 -18.21 28.93 -51.36
N ALA A 10 -16.89 28.81 -51.27
CA ALA A 10 -16.14 27.67 -51.78
C ALA A 10 -16.24 26.51 -50.76
N LEU A 11 -16.80 25.39 -51.21
CA LEU A 11 -16.82 24.12 -50.49
C LEU A 11 -15.37 23.59 -50.39
N LEU A 12 -14.78 23.65 -49.20
CA LEU A 12 -13.57 22.90 -48.88
C LEU A 12 -13.98 21.51 -48.38
N VAL A 13 -13.87 20.50 -49.25
CA VAL A 13 -13.86 19.09 -48.83
C VAL A 13 -12.48 18.82 -48.24
N SER A 14 -12.38 18.83 -46.91
CA SER A 14 -11.19 18.32 -46.23
C SER A 14 -11.24 16.79 -46.22
N ILE A 15 -10.35 16.17 -46.98
CA ILE A 15 -10.04 14.75 -46.85
C ILE A 15 -9.29 14.60 -45.53
N VAL A 16 -9.99 14.21 -44.47
CA VAL A 16 -9.36 13.73 -43.23
C VAL A 16 -8.69 12.42 -43.59
N GLY A 17 -7.38 12.47 -43.81
CA GLY A 17 -6.56 11.27 -43.92
C GLY A 17 -6.74 10.46 -42.63
N ALA A 18 -7.28 9.25 -42.76
CA ALA A 18 -7.32 8.29 -41.67
C ALA A 18 -5.87 7.98 -41.28
N VAL A 19 -5.42 8.58 -40.18
CA VAL A 19 -4.19 8.14 -39.52
C VAL A 19 -4.44 6.69 -39.13
N PRO A 20 -3.60 5.72 -39.54
CA PRO A 20 -3.75 4.36 -39.08
C PRO A 20 -3.63 4.37 -37.57
N VAL A 21 -4.71 4.01 -36.87
CA VAL A 21 -4.66 3.69 -35.45
C VAL A 21 -3.77 2.47 -35.36
N VAL A 22 -2.51 2.70 -35.01
CA VAL A 22 -1.62 1.63 -34.55
C VAL A 22 -2.31 1.09 -33.30
N MET A 23 -2.98 -0.05 -33.43
CA MET A 23 -3.48 -0.80 -32.29
C MET A 23 -2.24 -1.26 -31.54
N GLN A 24 -1.84 -0.46 -30.55
CA GLN A 24 -0.85 -0.83 -29.57
C GLN A 24 -1.32 -2.18 -29.00
N ASP A 25 -0.48 -3.21 -29.13
CA ASP A 25 -0.73 -4.53 -28.59
C ASP A 25 -1.11 -4.36 -27.12
N ARG A 26 -2.40 -4.53 -26.78
CA ARG A 26 -2.90 -4.22 -25.43
C ARG A 26 -2.42 -5.34 -24.52
N SER A 27 -1.24 -5.16 -23.93
CA SER A 27 -0.82 -5.97 -22.80
C SER A 27 -1.88 -5.91 -21.71
N PHE A 28 -2.13 -7.04 -21.06
CA PHE A 28 -3.13 -7.13 -20.02
C PHE A 28 -2.74 -6.26 -18.82
N ASP A 29 -3.64 -5.40 -18.36
CA ASP A 29 -3.41 -4.51 -17.22
C ASP A 29 -3.69 -5.24 -15.89
N TYR A 30 -2.66 -5.93 -15.40
CA TYR A 30 -2.71 -6.64 -14.12
C TYR A 30 -3.02 -5.72 -12.93
N LYS A 31 -2.58 -4.45 -12.98
CA LYS A 31 -2.81 -3.49 -11.90
C LYS A 31 -4.29 -3.19 -11.77
N SER A 32 -4.93 -2.76 -12.86
CA SER A 32 -6.36 -2.43 -12.86
C SER A 32 -7.22 -3.66 -12.56
N ALA A 33 -6.86 -4.82 -13.12
CA ALA A 33 -7.57 -6.07 -12.88
C ALA A 33 -7.49 -6.50 -11.40
N ALA A 34 -6.31 -6.44 -10.78
CA ALA A 34 -6.14 -6.81 -9.39
C ALA A 34 -6.84 -5.83 -8.43
N LEU A 35 -6.71 -4.51 -8.68
CA LEU A 35 -7.40 -3.48 -7.90
C LEU A 35 -8.92 -3.69 -7.91
N SER A 36 -9.48 -3.95 -9.10
CA SER A 36 -10.92 -4.23 -9.26
C SER A 36 -11.34 -5.50 -8.54
N TYR A 37 -10.59 -6.59 -8.71
CA TYR A 37 -10.89 -7.87 -8.07
C TYR A 37 -10.87 -7.78 -6.54
N VAL A 38 -9.79 -7.22 -5.97
CA VAL A 38 -9.66 -7.07 -4.51
C VAL A 38 -10.72 -6.11 -3.96
N GLY A 39 -11.02 -5.02 -4.66
CA GLY A 39 -12.08 -4.09 -4.27
C GLY A 39 -13.43 -4.80 -4.15
N LYS A 40 -13.75 -5.69 -5.09
CA LYS A 40 -14.96 -6.53 -5.01
C LYS A 40 -14.92 -7.51 -3.84
N GLN A 41 -13.79 -8.20 -3.60
CA GLN A 41 -13.66 -9.16 -2.50
C GLN A 41 -13.79 -8.49 -1.12
N TRP A 42 -13.24 -7.29 -0.96
CA TRP A 42 -13.25 -6.58 0.32
C TRP A 42 -14.41 -5.61 0.48
N GLY A 43 -15.22 -5.40 -0.56
CA GLY A 43 -16.34 -4.46 -0.54
C GLY A 43 -15.90 -3.00 -0.42
N VAL A 44 -14.78 -2.64 -1.05
CA VAL A 44 -14.17 -1.29 -0.98
C VAL A 44 -13.97 -0.70 -2.37
N THR A 45 -13.93 0.64 -2.44
CA THR A 45 -13.60 1.36 -3.68
C THR A 45 -12.09 1.36 -3.90
N PRO A 46 -11.58 0.77 -5.01
CA PRO A 46 -10.14 0.58 -5.18
C PRO A 46 -9.32 1.88 -5.14
N SER A 47 -9.81 2.96 -5.74
CA SER A 47 -9.05 4.21 -5.91
C SER A 47 -8.57 4.83 -4.59
N ASN A 48 -9.33 4.64 -3.50
CA ASN A 48 -9.09 5.32 -2.23
C ASN A 48 -8.70 4.34 -1.12
N SER A 49 -8.97 3.05 -1.30
CA SER A 49 -8.83 2.04 -0.25
C SER A 49 -7.76 0.99 -0.54
N LEU A 50 -7.24 0.92 -1.77
CA LEU A 50 -6.23 -0.07 -2.18
C LEU A 50 -5.01 0.60 -2.81
N GLN A 51 -3.85 0.06 -2.49
CA GLN A 51 -2.58 0.37 -3.12
C GLN A 51 -2.08 -0.87 -3.87
N PHE A 52 -1.76 -0.70 -5.15
CA PHE A 52 -1.04 -1.72 -5.89
C PHE A 52 0.46 -1.53 -5.64
N ASP A 53 1.11 -2.57 -5.13
CA ASP A 53 2.53 -2.53 -4.79
C ASP A 53 3.40 -2.97 -5.96
N SER A 54 3.12 -4.16 -6.48
CA SER A 54 3.89 -4.74 -7.58
C SER A 54 3.17 -5.90 -8.24
N SER A 55 3.68 -6.33 -9.39
CA SER A 55 3.37 -7.63 -9.96
C SER A 55 4.63 -8.34 -10.40
N VAL A 56 4.66 -9.66 -10.21
CA VAL A 56 5.75 -10.52 -10.64
C VAL A 56 5.19 -11.58 -11.59
N GLY A 57 5.63 -11.53 -12.84
CA GLY A 57 5.28 -12.51 -13.86
C GLY A 57 6.21 -13.73 -13.82
N GLY A 58 5.64 -14.93 -13.96
CA GLY A 58 6.35 -16.17 -14.20
C GLY A 58 5.89 -16.82 -15.51
N SER A 59 6.49 -17.96 -15.87
CA SER A 59 6.16 -18.68 -17.12
C SER A 59 4.72 -19.18 -17.20
N SER A 60 4.06 -19.40 -16.05
CA SER A 60 2.71 -19.96 -15.97
C SER A 60 1.69 -19.10 -15.23
N LYS A 61 2.14 -18.13 -14.42
CA LYS A 61 1.27 -17.33 -13.56
C LYS A 61 1.86 -15.95 -13.34
N THR A 62 0.99 -14.97 -13.10
CA THR A 62 1.37 -13.63 -12.66
C THR A 62 0.80 -13.37 -11.28
N TYR A 63 1.63 -12.93 -10.35
CA TYR A 63 1.24 -12.57 -8.99
C TYR A 63 1.15 -11.06 -8.89
N ALA A 64 0.01 -10.54 -8.44
CA ALA A 64 -0.19 -9.12 -8.15
C ALA A 64 -0.33 -8.95 -6.63
N PHE A 65 0.48 -8.04 -6.08
CA PHE A 65 0.54 -7.75 -4.65
C PHE A 65 -0.07 -6.38 -4.37
N LEU A 66 -0.96 -6.33 -3.38
CA LEU A 66 -1.70 -5.14 -3.00
C LEU A 66 -1.76 -5.01 -1.48
N ARG A 67 -1.93 -3.78 -1.01
CA ARG A 67 -2.25 -3.45 0.38
C ARG A 67 -3.51 -2.61 0.44
N GLN A 68 -4.17 -2.60 1.59
CA GLN A 68 -5.11 -1.51 1.87
C GLN A 68 -4.35 -0.21 2.07
N GLN A 69 -5.00 0.91 1.79
CA GLN A 69 -4.52 2.24 2.11
C GLN A 69 -5.63 3.07 2.74
N GLN A 70 -5.23 4.09 3.48
CA GLN A 70 -6.12 5.14 3.98
C GLN A 70 -5.50 6.49 3.63
N ASN A 71 -6.25 7.35 2.93
CA ASN A 71 -5.77 8.67 2.49
C ASN A 71 -4.43 8.62 1.72
N GLY A 72 -4.24 7.59 0.88
CA GLY A 72 -3.01 7.41 0.10
C GLY A 72 -1.81 6.87 0.87
N VAL A 73 -1.98 6.53 2.16
CA VAL A 73 -0.93 5.92 2.99
C VAL A 73 -1.23 4.42 3.15
N PRO A 74 -0.29 3.52 2.85
CA PRO A 74 -0.49 2.08 2.97
C PRO A 74 -0.73 1.67 4.43
N ILE A 75 -1.53 0.61 4.61
CA ILE A 75 -1.71 -0.09 5.88
C ILE A 75 -0.86 -1.37 5.85
N ASP A 76 0.26 -1.37 6.56
CA ASP A 76 1.34 -2.35 6.35
C ASP A 76 1.06 -3.77 6.84
N ASN A 77 0.17 -3.92 7.82
CA ASN A 77 -0.24 -5.26 8.29
C ASN A 77 -1.45 -5.82 7.53
N THR A 78 -1.71 -5.29 6.33
CA THR A 78 -2.66 -5.82 5.35
C THR A 78 -1.90 -6.41 4.18
N TYR A 79 -2.51 -7.34 3.47
CA TYR A 79 -1.99 -7.83 2.20
C TYR A 79 -3.11 -8.41 1.36
N ALA A 80 -2.93 -8.38 0.04
CA ALA A 80 -3.69 -9.15 -0.92
C ALA A 80 -2.74 -9.65 -2.00
N THR A 81 -2.90 -10.92 -2.37
CA THR A 81 -2.22 -11.54 -3.50
C THR A 81 -3.26 -12.09 -4.44
N VAL A 82 -3.30 -11.54 -5.66
CA VAL A 82 -4.13 -12.03 -6.75
C VAL A 82 -3.22 -12.78 -7.71
N VAL A 83 -3.57 -14.03 -8.02
CA VAL A 83 -2.81 -14.86 -8.95
C VAL A 83 -3.60 -14.98 -10.24
N PHE A 84 -2.99 -14.57 -11.35
CA PHE A 84 -3.54 -14.70 -12.70
C PHE A 84 -2.91 -15.89 -13.41
N ASP A 85 -3.72 -16.65 -14.15
CA ASP A 85 -3.24 -17.69 -15.07
C ASP A 85 -2.77 -17.10 -16.42
N GLN A 86 -2.32 -17.97 -17.32
CA GLN A 86 -1.87 -17.58 -18.67
C GLN A 86 -3.00 -17.02 -19.56
N SER A 87 -4.26 -17.26 -19.19
CA SER A 87 -5.43 -16.68 -19.84
C SER A 87 -5.84 -15.33 -19.22
N ASN A 88 -4.98 -14.74 -18.38
CA ASN A 88 -5.21 -13.50 -17.65
C ASN A 88 -6.46 -13.55 -16.76
N THR A 89 -6.85 -14.75 -16.29
CA THR A 89 -7.99 -14.96 -15.40
C THR A 89 -7.48 -15.20 -13.98
N VAL A 90 -8.26 -14.77 -12.97
CA VAL A 90 -7.89 -14.98 -11.57
C VAL A 90 -7.98 -16.47 -11.22
N ALA A 91 -6.83 -17.08 -10.98
CA ALA A 91 -6.69 -18.48 -10.60
C ALA A 91 -6.81 -18.69 -9.08
N SER A 92 -6.31 -17.74 -8.28
CA SER A 92 -6.43 -17.79 -6.82
C SER A 92 -6.31 -16.39 -6.19
N PHE A 93 -6.81 -16.28 -4.97
CA PHE A 93 -6.74 -15.08 -4.16
C PHE A 93 -6.49 -15.45 -2.70
N ASP A 94 -5.55 -14.76 -2.07
CA ASP A 94 -5.39 -14.73 -0.62
C ASP A 94 -5.24 -13.27 -0.17
N GLY A 95 -5.73 -12.96 1.02
CA GLY A 95 -5.61 -11.61 1.54
C GLY A 95 -6.14 -11.44 2.94
N LYS A 96 -5.50 -10.52 3.65
CA LYS A 96 -5.88 -10.06 4.97
C LYS A 96 -6.12 -8.55 4.93
N LYS A 97 -7.37 -8.16 5.18
CA LYS A 97 -7.74 -6.77 5.44
C LYS A 97 -7.73 -6.46 6.94
N VAL A 98 -7.65 -5.18 7.25
CA VAL A 98 -7.91 -4.63 8.57
C VAL A 98 -9.27 -3.95 8.54
N ASP A 99 -10.17 -4.41 9.41
CA ASP A 99 -11.41 -3.70 9.70
C ASP A 99 -11.14 -2.71 10.83
N PHE A 100 -11.02 -1.43 10.47
CA PHE A 100 -10.81 -0.32 11.41
C PHE A 100 -12.06 0.54 11.51
N ASN A 101 -12.30 1.10 12.69
CA ASN A 101 -13.45 1.98 12.96
C ASN A 101 -13.03 3.42 13.29
N TYR A 102 -11.73 3.68 13.44
CA TYR A 102 -11.19 5.04 13.54
C TYR A 102 -9.72 5.11 13.13
N VAL A 103 -9.30 6.30 12.74
CA VAL A 103 -7.88 6.66 12.60
C VAL A 103 -7.48 7.39 13.88
N ALA A 104 -6.39 6.98 14.52
CA ALA A 104 -5.90 7.67 15.70
C ALA A 104 -5.48 9.09 15.32
N ALA A 105 -5.79 10.07 16.17
CA ALA A 105 -5.37 11.46 16.00
C ALA A 105 -3.88 11.61 16.40
N ASN A 106 -3.02 10.78 15.82
CA ASN A 106 -1.62 10.66 16.17
C ASN A 106 -0.77 11.15 14.99
N LEU A 107 -0.75 12.46 14.76
CA LEU A 107 0.20 13.02 13.81
C LEU A 107 1.63 12.67 14.27
N PRO A 108 2.51 12.25 13.34
CA PRO A 108 3.90 12.03 13.67
C PRO A 108 4.53 13.27 14.34
N ASN A 109 5.04 13.10 15.55
CA ASN A 109 5.65 14.19 16.33
C ASN A 109 7.01 13.83 16.93
N ILE A 110 7.43 12.57 16.83
CA ILE A 110 8.77 12.12 17.21
C ILE A 110 9.64 11.99 15.97
N SER A 111 10.96 12.13 16.14
CA SER A 111 11.88 11.85 15.05
C SER A 111 12.10 10.34 14.89
N PRO A 112 12.50 9.88 13.69
CA PRO A 112 12.86 8.48 13.45
C PRO A 112 13.94 7.99 14.41
N LYS A 113 14.92 8.84 14.73
CA LYS A 113 15.98 8.53 15.71
C LYS A 113 15.42 8.18 17.09
N VAL A 114 14.40 8.91 17.55
CA VAL A 114 13.73 8.63 18.83
C VAL A 114 12.96 7.31 18.75
N ALA A 115 12.26 7.07 17.63
CA ALA A 115 11.56 5.82 17.41
C ALA A 115 12.51 4.61 17.41
N PHE A 116 13.67 4.71 16.74
CA PHE A 116 14.63 3.62 16.67
C PHE A 116 15.25 3.32 18.03
N ALA A 117 15.64 4.34 18.78
CA ALA A 117 16.12 4.15 20.14
C ALA A 117 15.09 3.41 21.02
N ALA A 118 13.79 3.69 20.84
CA ALA A 118 12.73 2.96 21.54
C ALA A 118 12.62 1.50 21.06
N GLY A 119 12.77 1.25 19.75
CA GLY A 119 12.81 -0.11 19.20
C GLY A 119 14.01 -0.93 19.68
N GLU A 120 15.20 -0.34 19.70
CA GLU A 120 16.41 -0.98 20.23
C GLU A 120 16.25 -1.36 21.71
N ALA A 121 15.71 -0.44 22.51
CA ALA A 121 15.46 -0.67 23.93
C ALA A 121 14.40 -1.76 24.16
N ALA A 122 13.30 -1.75 23.40
CA ALA A 122 12.20 -2.71 23.58
C ALA A 122 12.53 -4.13 23.10
N LEU A 123 13.42 -4.27 22.12
CA LEU A 123 13.76 -5.55 21.50
C LEU A 123 15.14 -6.09 21.89
N GLU A 124 15.85 -5.40 22.79
CA GLU A 124 17.22 -5.74 23.20
C GLU A 124 18.15 -5.98 21.99
N GLY A 125 17.91 -5.19 20.94
CA GLY A 125 18.49 -5.36 19.61
C GLY A 125 19.15 -4.10 19.09
N THR A 126 19.91 -4.23 18.02
CA THR A 126 20.49 -3.10 17.28
C THR A 126 19.78 -2.91 15.96
N GLU A 127 19.68 -1.67 15.48
CA GLU A 127 19.18 -1.40 14.12
C GLU A 127 19.93 -2.27 13.08
N TYR A 128 19.16 -2.89 12.20
CA TYR A 128 19.67 -3.80 11.17
C TYR A 128 19.42 -3.24 9.77
N ASP A 129 20.48 -3.25 8.94
CA ASP A 129 20.40 -2.99 7.49
C ASP A 129 19.96 -1.57 7.12
N GLY A 130 20.03 -0.61 8.07
CA GLY A 130 19.70 0.81 7.85
C GLY A 130 18.37 1.03 7.13
N THR A 131 17.43 0.08 7.26
CA THR A 131 16.26 -0.01 6.39
C THR A 131 15.20 0.97 6.86
N TRP A 132 15.50 2.25 6.73
CA TRP A 132 14.52 3.31 6.87
C TRP A 132 14.58 4.25 5.68
N ASN A 133 13.42 4.47 5.08
CA ASN A 133 13.27 5.26 3.86
C ASN A 133 12.62 6.63 4.09
N GLY A 134 12.38 7.05 5.33
CA GLY A 134 11.66 8.32 5.56
C GLY A 134 10.17 8.16 5.85
N GLU A 135 9.59 7.04 5.43
CA GLU A 135 8.16 6.97 5.18
C GLU A 135 7.37 6.48 6.39
N PHE A 136 6.15 6.98 6.49
CA PHE A 136 5.16 6.53 7.46
C PHE A 136 4.21 5.57 6.78
N SER A 137 3.79 4.56 7.55
CA SER A 137 2.65 3.72 7.20
C SER A 137 1.63 3.72 8.32
N TYR A 138 0.41 3.32 7.99
CA TYR A 138 -0.55 2.93 9.00
C TYR A 138 -0.33 1.47 9.38
N ILE A 139 -0.62 1.15 10.63
CA ILE A 139 -0.90 -0.22 11.05
C ILE A 139 -2.25 -0.29 11.73
N GLY A 140 -2.96 -1.39 11.50
CA GLY A 140 -4.14 -1.75 12.28
C GLY A 140 -3.74 -2.29 13.65
N VAL A 141 -4.07 -1.58 14.73
CA VAL A 141 -3.80 -1.98 16.11
C VAL A 141 -5.13 -2.12 16.86
N PRO A 142 -5.36 -3.19 17.64
CA PRO A 142 -6.52 -3.27 18.51
C PRO A 142 -6.63 -2.01 19.39
N GLY A 143 -7.80 -1.39 19.41
CA GLY A 143 -8.05 -0.13 20.13
C GLY A 143 -7.84 -0.27 21.63
N SER A 144 -8.09 -1.47 22.17
CA SER A 144 -7.81 -1.83 23.57
C SER A 144 -6.33 -1.73 23.92
N SER A 145 -5.43 -1.94 22.95
CA SER A 145 -3.98 -1.75 23.12
C SER A 145 -3.57 -0.27 23.15
N LEU A 146 -4.45 0.65 22.74
CA LEU A 146 -4.25 2.10 22.85
C LEU A 146 -4.94 2.68 24.09
N SER A 147 -6.12 2.18 24.43
CA SER A 147 -6.88 2.58 25.62
C SER A 147 -7.96 1.54 25.93
N PRO A 148 -8.16 1.13 27.19
CA PRO A 148 -9.22 0.20 27.57
C PRO A 148 -10.64 0.65 27.20
N ALA A 149 -10.85 1.96 27.02
CA ALA A 149 -12.15 2.52 26.64
C ALA A 149 -12.42 2.49 25.13
N ARG A 150 -11.44 2.13 24.30
CA ARG A 150 -11.58 2.07 22.84
C ARG A 150 -11.81 0.64 22.38
N ASN A 151 -12.90 0.45 21.64
CA ASN A 151 -13.24 -0.82 21.00
C ASN A 151 -12.93 -0.77 19.49
N GLY A 152 -12.67 -1.94 18.89
CA GLY A 152 -12.37 -2.07 17.46
C GLY A 152 -10.88 -1.95 17.15
N THR A 153 -10.52 -1.67 15.90
CA THR A 153 -9.14 -1.50 15.45
C THR A 153 -8.89 -0.04 15.08
N ALA A 154 -7.80 0.52 15.58
CA ALA A 154 -7.28 1.83 15.21
C ALA A 154 -6.32 1.71 14.04
N LEU A 155 -6.32 2.69 13.14
CA LEU A 155 -5.13 2.96 12.33
C LEU A 155 -4.21 3.91 13.08
N VAL A 156 -2.94 3.52 13.22
CA VAL A 156 -1.90 4.26 13.94
C VAL A 156 -0.76 4.57 12.98
N PHE A 157 -0.40 5.85 12.83
CA PHE A 157 0.82 6.23 12.13
C PHE A 157 2.04 5.64 12.84
N SER A 158 2.84 4.86 12.10
CA SER A 158 4.01 4.18 12.66
C SER A 158 5.21 4.28 11.73
N TYR A 159 6.38 4.29 12.36
CA TYR A 159 7.65 4.00 11.71
C TYR A 159 7.85 2.50 11.62
N TYR A 160 8.43 2.02 10.52
CA TYR A 160 8.93 0.66 10.40
C TYR A 160 10.45 0.67 10.46
N ALA A 161 11.02 -0.22 11.26
CA ALA A 161 12.46 -0.44 11.33
C ALA A 161 12.77 -1.92 11.56
N LYS A 162 13.95 -2.35 11.10
CA LYS A 162 14.45 -3.71 11.35
C LYS A 162 15.47 -3.68 12.49
N PHE A 163 15.39 -4.66 13.36
CA PHE A 163 16.29 -4.84 14.49
C PHE A 163 16.86 -6.24 14.46
N LYS A 164 18.10 -6.40 14.89
CA LYS A 164 18.71 -7.70 15.13
C LYS A 164 18.95 -7.86 16.62
N ASP A 165 18.33 -8.88 17.19
CA ASP A 165 18.55 -9.31 18.57
C ASP A 165 20.02 -9.65 18.78
N THR A 166 20.61 -9.07 19.82
CA THR A 166 22.04 -9.21 20.11
C THR A 166 22.40 -10.57 20.70
N THR A 167 21.44 -11.27 21.32
CA THR A 167 21.63 -12.57 21.96
C THR A 167 21.30 -13.71 21.01
N SER A 168 20.10 -13.68 20.41
CA SER A 168 19.61 -14.77 19.56
C SER A 168 20.03 -14.64 18.10
N GLY A 169 20.44 -13.44 17.67
CA GLY A 169 20.74 -13.14 16.27
C GLY A 169 19.51 -13.08 15.35
N VAL A 170 18.30 -13.24 15.90
CA VAL A 170 17.03 -13.16 15.18
C VAL A 170 16.80 -11.73 14.70
N THR A 171 16.10 -11.59 13.57
CA THR A 171 15.81 -10.27 12.99
C THR A 171 14.32 -10.00 13.07
N TYR A 172 13.98 -8.84 13.62
CA TYR A 172 12.62 -8.39 13.80
C TYR A 172 12.36 -7.16 12.93
N GLY A 173 11.17 -7.08 12.34
CA GLY A 173 10.62 -5.83 11.84
C GLY A 173 9.65 -5.28 12.88
N ALA A 174 9.83 -4.04 13.33
CA ALA A 174 9.00 -3.43 14.35
C ALA A 174 8.27 -2.20 13.82
N TYR A 175 7.02 -2.07 14.20
CA TYR A 175 6.22 -0.88 13.98
C TYR A 175 6.15 -0.07 15.27
N ILE A 176 6.70 1.13 15.21
CA ILE A 176 6.85 2.05 16.34
C ILE A 176 5.91 3.23 16.13
N ASP A 177 5.00 3.48 17.07
CA ASP A 177 4.03 4.57 17.01
C ASP A 177 4.75 5.92 16.89
N ALA A 178 4.47 6.66 15.81
CA ALA A 178 5.13 7.90 15.47
C ALA A 178 4.77 9.09 16.38
N SER A 179 3.90 8.88 17.39
CA SER A 179 3.46 9.91 18.33
C SER A 179 3.97 9.74 19.76
N ASN A 180 4.41 8.53 20.14
CA ASN A 180 4.77 8.21 21.52
C ASN A 180 5.90 7.16 21.65
N SER A 181 6.48 6.71 20.53
CA SER A 181 7.59 5.75 20.48
C SER A 181 7.27 4.36 21.02
N GLN A 182 5.99 4.01 21.23
CA GLN A 182 5.62 2.67 21.68
C GLN A 182 5.75 1.68 20.52
N VAL A 183 6.42 0.54 20.76
CA VAL A 183 6.44 -0.58 19.82
C VAL A 183 5.06 -1.24 19.85
N ARG A 184 4.35 -1.19 18.73
CA ARG A 184 2.96 -1.68 18.63
C ARG A 184 2.88 -3.10 18.12
N LEU A 185 3.78 -3.45 17.20
CA LEU A 185 3.73 -4.71 16.50
C LEU A 185 5.15 -5.11 16.10
N VAL A 186 5.52 -6.35 16.37
CA VAL A 186 6.81 -6.92 16.02
C VAL A 186 6.56 -8.08 15.08
N LYS A 187 7.37 -8.23 14.04
CA LYS A 187 7.33 -9.36 13.12
C LYS A 187 8.68 -10.04 13.15
N ASN A 188 8.72 -11.31 13.50
CA ASN A 188 9.91 -12.13 13.29
C ASN A 188 10.09 -12.32 11.77
N LEU A 189 11.19 -11.84 11.21
CA LEU A 189 11.39 -11.81 9.76
C LEU A 189 11.80 -13.18 9.20
N GLN A 190 12.30 -14.08 10.05
CA GLN A 190 12.60 -15.45 9.66
C GLN A 190 11.34 -16.31 9.55
N THR A 191 10.39 -16.15 10.49
CA THR A 191 9.17 -16.99 10.56
C THR A 191 7.94 -16.31 9.96
N GLY A 192 7.96 -15.00 9.79
CA GLY A 192 6.83 -14.20 9.36
C GLY A 192 5.76 -13.97 10.44
N VAL A 193 5.95 -14.49 11.65
CA VAL A 193 4.98 -14.43 12.75
C VAL A 193 5.01 -13.04 13.40
N TYR A 194 3.82 -12.49 13.64
CA TYR A 194 3.66 -11.27 14.43
C TYR A 194 3.64 -11.61 15.92
N VAL A 195 4.49 -10.91 16.68
CA VAL A 195 4.52 -10.92 18.13
C VAL A 195 3.98 -9.57 18.58
N VAL A 196 2.98 -9.58 19.45
CA VAL A 196 2.56 -8.35 20.14
C VAL A 196 3.70 -8.02 21.09
N SER A 197 4.18 -6.77 21.04
CA SER A 197 5.18 -6.31 22.00
C SER A 197 4.64 -6.56 23.42
N PRO A 198 5.47 -7.05 24.36
CA PRO A 198 5.09 -7.12 25.77
C PRO A 198 4.67 -5.75 26.31
#